data_AF-A0A953NH50-F1
#
_entry.id   AF-A0A953NH50-F1
#
_cell.length_a   1.000
_cell.length_b   1.000
_cell.length_c   1.000
_cell.angle_alpha   90.00
_cell.angle_beta   90.00
_cell.angle_gamma   90.00
#
_symmetry.space_group_name_H-M   'P 1'
#
loop_
_entity.id
_entity.type
_entity.pdbx_description
1 polymer ?
#
loop_
_entity_poly.entity_id
_entity_poly.type
_entity_poly.pdbx_seq_one_letter_code
_entity_poly.pdbx_strand_id
1 'polypeptide(L)' 'MDKNLVCKDCGKNFIFTEGEQNFYKEKGFENEPQRCPDCRRARKSERMNNNRRFSR' A
#
# COMPACT_ATOMS: atom_id res chain seq x y z
N MET A 1 -8.69 7.20 -15.07
CA MET A 1 -7.83 8.38 -14.84
C MET A 1 -7.05 8.24 -13.53
N ASP A 2 -5.82 8.75 -13.47
CA ASP A 2 -5.00 8.83 -12.26
C ASP A 2 -5.62 9.74 -11.18
N LYS A 3 -5.37 9.39 -9.91
CA LYS A 3 -5.89 10.12 -8.74
C LYS A 3 -4.77 10.42 -7.76
N ASN A 4 -4.67 11.65 -7.27
CA ASN A 4 -3.77 11.96 -6.15
C ASN A 4 -4.48 11.73 -4.82
N LEU A 5 -3.95 10.81 -4.02
CA LEU A 5 -4.45 10.48 -2.68
C LEU A 5 -3.45 10.89 -1.61
N VAL A 6 -3.93 11.11 -0.39
CA VAL A 6 -3.09 11.44 0.76
C VAL A 6 -2.89 10.20 1.62
N CYS A 7 -1.63 9.89 1.94
CA CYS A 7 -1.32 8.77 2.82
C CYS A 7 -1.77 9.05 4.25
N LYS A 8 -2.62 8.20 4.82
CA LYS A 8 -3.08 8.32 6.22
C LYS A 8 -1.96 8.13 7.26
N ASP A 9 -0.84 7.54 6.88
CA ASP A 9 0.25 7.17 7.78
C ASP A 9 1.36 8.24 7.83
N CYS A 10 1.74 8.78 6.66
CA CYS A 10 2.83 9.75 6.55
C CYS A 10 2.39 11.13 6.01
N GLY A 11 1.11 11.32 5.69
CA GLY A 11 0.57 12.59 5.18
C GLY A 11 1.00 12.98 3.77
N LYS A 12 1.85 12.20 3.11
CA LYS A 12 2.35 12.51 1.75
C LYS A 12 1.31 12.20 0.69
N ASN A 13 1.23 13.06 -0.33
CA ASN A 13 0.48 12.79 -1.55
C ASN A 13 1.15 11.67 -2.35
N PHE A 14 0.36 10.77 -2.90
CA PHE A 14 0.81 9.73 -3.81
C PHE A 14 -0.19 9.54 -4.95
N ILE A 15 0.30 9.07 -6.09
CA ILE A 15 -0.50 8.85 -7.29
C ILE A 15 -1.09 7.45 -7.22
N PHE A 16 -2.40 7.35 -7.40
CA PHE A 16 -3.16 6.13 -7.62
C PHE A 16 -3.51 6.05 -9.10
N THR A 17 -2.62 5.40 -9.85
CA THR A 17 -2.68 5.30 -11.31
C THR A 17 -3.84 4.42 -11.78
N GLU A 18 -4.22 4.52 -13.06
CA GLU A 18 -5.21 3.60 -13.64
C GLU A 18 -4.79 2.14 -13.56
N GLY A 19 -3.50 1.85 -13.75
CA GLY A 19 -2.97 0.50 -13.61
C GLY A 19 -3.17 -0.04 -12.19
N GLU A 20 -2.93 0.77 -11.16
CA GLU A 20 -3.22 0.37 -9.78
C GLU A 20 -4.72 0.21 -9.52
N GLN A 21 -5.58 1.06 -10.11
CA GLN A 21 -7.04 0.90 -10.01
C GLN A 21 -7.51 -0.41 -10.62
N ASN A 22 -6.98 -0.77 -11.80
CA ASN A 22 -7.32 -2.03 -12.46
C ASN A 22 -6.86 -3.21 -11.62
N PHE A 23 -5.62 -3.18 -11.12
CA PHE A 23 -5.11 -4.21 -10.21
C PHE A 23 -5.97 -4.36 -8.94
N TYR A 24 -6.40 -3.25 -8.34
CA TYR A 24 -7.28 -3.27 -7.17
C TYR A 24 -8.64 -3.88 -7.49
N LYS A 25 -9.26 -3.50 -8.62
CA LYS A 25 -10.53 -4.06 -9.10
C LYS A 25 -10.42 -5.56 -9.41
N GLU A 26 -9.37 -5.99 -10.11
CA GLU A 26 -9.14 -7.41 -10.42
C GLU A 26 -8.94 -8.27 -9.17
N LYS A 27 -8.36 -7.70 -8.12
CA LYS A 27 -8.24 -8.34 -6.81
C LYS A 27 -9.55 -8.36 -6.00
N GLY A 28 -10.62 -7.71 -6.46
CA GLY A 28 -11.87 -7.55 -5.71
C GLY A 28 -11.80 -6.49 -4.61
N PHE A 29 -10.86 -5.54 -4.68
CA PHE A 29 -10.83 -4.41 -3.76
C PHE A 29 -11.72 -3.28 -4.30
N GLU A 30 -12.85 -3.05 -3.66
CA GLU A 30 -13.76 -1.92 -3.96
C GLU A 30 -13.22 -0.58 -3.43
N ASN A 31 -12.29 -0.62 -2.48
CA ASN A 31 -11.80 0.56 -1.78
C ASN A 31 -10.47 1.08 -2.32
N GLU A 32 -10.32 2.40 -2.34
CA GLU A 32 -9.09 3.09 -2.72
C GLU A 32 -7.98 2.89 -1.67
N PRO A 33 -6.70 2.82 -2.08
CA PRO A 33 -5.60 2.71 -1.13
C PRO A 33 -5.56 3.95 -0.22
N GLN A 34 -5.52 3.70 1.10
CA GLN A 34 -5.39 4.75 2.12
C GLN A 34 -3.92 5.07 2.46
N ARG A 35 -2.97 4.29 1.91
CA ARG A 35 -1.54 4.36 2.25
C ARG A 35 -0.71 4.37 0.97
N CYS A 36 0.32 5.21 0.96
CA CYS A 36 1.26 5.26 -0.16
C CYS A 36 2.02 3.93 -0.31
N PRO A 37 2.59 3.66 -1.50
CA PRO A 37 3.36 2.44 -1.76
C PRO A 37 4.49 2.23 -0.76
N ASP A 38 5.13 3.32 -0.31
CA ASP A 38 6.26 3.26 0.60
C ASP A 38 5.84 2.76 2.01
N CYS A 39 4.79 3.33 2.59
CA CYS A 39 4.21 2.86 3.86
C CYS A 39 3.65 1.42 3.75
N ARG A 40 3.07 1.05 2.59
CA ARG A 40 2.63 -0.34 2.33
C ARG A 40 3.84 -1.29 2.34
N ARG A 41 4.95 -0.90 1.71
CA ARG A 41 6.18 -1.69 1.61
C ARG A 41 6.92 -1.78 2.95
N ALA A 42 6.99 -0.70 3.71
CA ALA A 42 7.55 -0.66 5.05
C ALA A 42 6.85 -1.67 5.98
N ARG A 43 5.51 -1.64 6.06
CA ARG A 43 4.74 -2.62 6.83
C ARG A 43 4.98 -4.07 6.40
N LYS A 44 5.10 -4.32 5.09
CA LYS A 44 5.38 -5.67 4.58
C LYS A 44 6.76 -6.14 5.05
N SER A 45 7.76 -5.26 4.99
CA SER A 45 9.13 -5.53 5.45
C SER A 45 9.20 -5.82 6.94
N GLU A 46 8.51 -5.02 7.77
CA GLU A 46 8.46 -5.21 9.22
C GLU A 46 7.86 -6.57 9.62
N ARG A 47 6.82 -7.02 8.93
CA ARG A 47 6.24 -8.35 9.15
C ARG A 47 7.22 -9.47 8.83
N MET A 48 7.99 -9.32 7.75
CA MET A 48 8.96 -10.32 7.32
C MET A 48 10.17 -10.38 8.26
N ASN A 49 10.57 -9.26 8.85
CA ASN A 49 11.67 -9.19 9.81
C ASN A 49 11.30 -9.84 11.16
N ASN A 50 10.07 -9.63 11.63
CA ASN A 50 9.57 -10.25 12.86
C ASN A 50 9.46 -11.78 12.76
N ASN A 51 9.14 -12.33 11.58
CA ASN A 51 9.07 -13.79 11.39
C ASN A 51 10.45 -14.48 11.51
N ARG A 52 11.55 -13.74 11.29
CA ARG A 52 12.91 -14.26 11.48
C ARG A 52 13.38 -14.23 12.94
N ARG A 53 12.73 -13.42 13.79
CA ARG A 53 13.08 -13.31 15.22
C ARG A 53 12.41 -14.38 16.08
N PHE A 54 11.28 -14.93 15.65
CA PHE A 54 10.56 -16.00 16.37
C PHE A 54 11.08 -17.42 16.07
N SER A 55 12.01 -17.56 15.12
CA SER A 55 12.58 -18.85 14.72
C SER A 55 13.99 -19.08 15.30
N ARG A 56 14.32 -18.42 16.42
CA ARG A 56 15.60 -18.55 17.12
C ARG A 56 15.40 -19.18 18.49
#